data_AF-A0A838VEX4-F1
#
_entry.id   AF-A0A838VEX4-F1
#
_cell.length_a   1.000
_cell.length_b   1.000
_cell.length_c   1.000
_cell.angle_alpha   90.00
_cell.angle_beta   90.00
_cell.angle_gamma   90.00
#
_symmetry.space_group_name_H-M   'P 1'
#
loop_
_entity.id
_entity.type
_entity.pdbx_description
1 polymer ?
#
loop_
_entity_poly.entity_id
_entity_poly.type
_entity_poly.pdbx_seq_one_letter_code
_entity_poly.pdbx_strand_id
1 'polypeptide(L)' 'MTTLPEGGWRDRPGLAALIDALGGGETTRAVGGAVRDSLLGLPVSDVDLATRLTPDDVIARLKAAEIKA' A
#
# COMPACT_ATOMS: atom_id res chain seq x y z
N MET A 1 8.08 -6.70 -13.77
CA MET A 1 7.47 -6.34 -12.47
C MET A 1 8.03 -7.32 -11.44
N THR A 2 8.57 -6.84 -10.32
CA THR A 2 9.20 -7.69 -9.31
C THR A 2 8.21 -7.97 -8.18
N THR A 3 8.10 -9.24 -7.78
CA THR A 3 7.27 -9.66 -6.65
C THR A 3 8.14 -9.75 -5.40
N LEU A 4 7.81 -9.02 -4.33
CA LEU A 4 8.54 -9.20 -3.06
C LEU A 4 8.20 -10.59 -2.47
N PRO A 5 9.13 -11.19 -1.70
CA PRO A 5 8.87 -12.41 -0.94
C PRO A 5 7.58 -12.31 -0.12
N GLU A 6 6.99 -13.47 0.20
CA GLU A 6 5.81 -13.52 1.06
C GLU A 6 6.14 -12.94 2.43
N GLY A 7 5.18 -12.19 2.98
CA GLY A 7 5.28 -11.59 4.30
C GLY A 7 3.87 -11.21 4.75
N GLY A 8 3.51 -11.60 5.98
CA GLY A 8 2.15 -11.45 6.50
C GLY A 8 1.65 -10.00 6.63
N TRP A 9 2.50 -9.01 6.36
CA TRP A 9 2.08 -7.61 6.33
C TRP A 9 1.12 -7.30 5.17
N ARG A 10 1.17 -8.08 4.08
CA ARG A 10 0.24 -7.93 2.93
C ARG A 10 -1.19 -8.30 3.29
N ASP A 11 -1.36 -9.18 4.26
CA ASP A 11 -2.65 -9.70 4.72
C ASP A 11 -3.31 -8.80 5.78
N ARG A 12 -2.72 -7.63 6.07
CA ARG A 12 -3.31 -6.66 6.99
C ARG A 12 -4.72 -6.28 6.52
N PRO A 13 -5.72 -6.33 7.42
CA PRO A 13 -7.10 -6.01 7.05
C PRO A 13 -7.21 -4.64 6.37
N GLY A 14 -7.92 -4.60 5.24
CA GLY A 14 -8.18 -3.36 4.49
C GLY A 14 -7.03 -2.87 3.60
N LEU A 15 -5.80 -3.41 3.71
CA LEU A 15 -4.67 -2.94 2.92
C LEU A 15 -4.87 -3.13 1.41
N ALA A 16 -5.36 -4.30 1.00
CA ALA A 16 -5.66 -4.58 -0.40
C ALA A 16 -6.73 -3.61 -0.96
N ALA A 17 -7.84 -3.44 -0.22
CA ALA A 17 -8.91 -2.52 -0.59
C ALA A 17 -8.43 -1.06 -0.68
N LEU A 18 -7.56 -0.64 0.23
CA LEU A 18 -6.92 0.68 0.20
C LEU A 18 -6.06 0.86 -1.05
N ILE A 19 -5.20 -0.10 -1.37
CA ILE A 19 -4.34 -0.04 -2.56
C ILE A 19 -5.19 0.00 -3.84
N ASP A 20 -6.24 -0.82 -3.91
CA ASP A 20 -7.14 -0.86 -5.06
C ASP A 20 -7.91 0.45 -5.24
N ALA A 21 -8.45 1.02 -4.15
CA ALA A 21 -9.11 2.34 -4.17
C ALA A 21 -8.17 3.45 -4.67
N LEU A 22 -6.86 3.33 -4.40
CA LEU A 22 -5.83 4.24 -4.85
C LEU A 22 -5.21 3.85 -6.20
N GLY A 23 -5.89 3.01 -7.00
CA GLY A 23 -5.54 2.66 -8.38
C GLY A 23 -4.53 1.54 -8.54
N GLY A 24 -4.32 0.73 -7.51
CA GLY A 24 -3.43 -0.44 -7.56
C GLY A 24 -1.99 -0.08 -7.92
N GLY A 25 -1.26 -1.06 -8.47
CA GLY A 25 0.17 -0.92 -8.82
C GLY A 25 0.49 0.14 -9.89
N GLU A 26 -0.51 0.68 -10.58
CA GLU A 26 -0.38 1.75 -11.56
C GLU A 26 -0.02 3.08 -10.89
N THR A 27 -0.73 3.42 -9.83
CA THR A 27 -0.58 4.71 -9.13
C THR A 27 0.01 4.57 -7.74
N THR A 28 -0.18 3.45 -7.04
CA THR A 28 0.16 3.29 -5.61
C THR A 28 1.02 2.05 -5.35
N ARG A 29 2.10 2.19 -4.57
CA ARG A 29 3.05 1.11 -4.29
C ARG A 29 3.54 1.16 -2.86
N ALA A 30 3.82 -0.01 -2.29
CA ALA A 30 4.58 -0.11 -1.04
C ALA A 30 6.02 0.37 -1.26
N VAL A 31 6.55 1.11 -0.29
CA VAL A 31 7.90 1.69 -0.32
C VAL A 31 8.58 1.52 1.04
N GLY A 32 9.83 1.97 1.14
CA GLY A 32 10.51 2.11 2.42
C GLY A 32 10.78 0.79 3.16
N GLY A 33 10.56 0.80 4.47
CA GLY A 33 10.90 -0.30 5.38
C GLY A 33 10.24 -1.61 4.99
N ALA A 34 8.95 -1.59 4.63
CA ALA A 34 8.22 -2.78 4.20
C ALA A 34 8.89 -3.50 3.02
N VAL A 35 9.43 -2.75 2.05
CA VAL A 35 10.15 -3.32 0.89
C VAL A 35 11.50 -3.88 1.33
N ARG A 36 12.30 -3.09 2.04
CA ARG A 36 13.63 -3.49 2.51
C ARG A 36 13.56 -4.74 3.38
N ASP A 37 12.70 -4.73 4.38
CA ASP A 37 12.62 -5.77 5.39
C ASP A 37 12.04 -7.07 4.79
N SER A 38 11.08 -6.97 3.85
CA SER A 38 10.63 -8.14 3.08
C SER A 38 11.76 -8.78 2.26
N LEU A 39 12.62 -7.97 1.62
CA LEU A 39 13.76 -8.49 0.84
C LEU A 39 14.84 -9.12 1.72
N LEU A 40 14.98 -8.65 2.97
CA LEU A 40 15.92 -9.19 3.96
C LEU A 40 15.35 -10.36 4.77
N GLY A 41 14.07 -10.72 4.58
CA GLY A 41 13.41 -11.74 5.39
C GLY A 41 13.22 -11.31 6.86
N LEU A 42 13.14 -10.02 7.13
CA LEU A 42 12.93 -9.44 8.45
C LEU A 42 11.44 -9.14 8.70
N PRO A 43 10.98 -9.14 9.96
CA PRO A 43 9.63 -8.71 10.29
C PRO A 43 9.38 -7.24 9.88
N VAL A 44 8.25 -6.99 9.22
CA VAL A 44 7.81 -5.63 8.84
C VAL A 44 6.96 -5.02 9.95
N SER A 45 7.43 -3.93 10.56
CA SER A 45 6.68 -3.19 11.58
C SER A 45 5.60 -2.31 10.96
N ASP A 46 5.96 -1.52 9.95
CA ASP A 46 5.13 -0.47 9.35
C ASP A 46 5.09 -0.60 7.84
N VAL A 47 3.98 -0.15 7.25
CA VAL A 47 3.73 -0.23 5.81
C VAL A 47 3.48 1.17 5.28
N ASP A 48 4.46 1.69 4.54
CA ASP A 48 4.34 2.97 3.86
C ASP A 48 3.94 2.76 2.39
N LEU A 49 2.99 3.58 1.94
CA LEU A 49 2.56 3.63 0.54
C LEU A 49 2.98 4.97 -0.07
N ALA A 50 3.51 4.93 -1.29
CA ALA A 50 3.69 6.11 -2.13
C ALA A 50 2.74 6.05 -3.31
N THR A 51 2.16 7.20 -3.67
CA THR A 51 1.22 7.30 -4.79
C THR A 51 1.55 8.47 -5.72
N ARG A 52 1.19 8.33 -7.00
CA ARG A 52 1.25 9.42 -7.99
C ARG A 52 0.06 10.38 -7.90
N LEU A 53 -0.96 10.03 -7.14
CA LEU A 53 -2.14 10.84 -6.94
C LEU A 53 -1.80 12.10 -6.13
N THR A 54 -2.49 13.19 -6.42
CA THR A 54 -2.44 14.37 -5.56
C THR A 54 -3.14 14.09 -4.23
N PRO A 55 -2.86 14.86 -3.16
CA PRO A 55 -3.59 14.71 -1.89
C PRO A 55 -5.11 14.82 -2.04
N ASP A 56 -5.59 15.73 -2.89
CA ASP A 56 -7.03 15.90 -3.14
C ASP A 56 -7.65 14.67 -3.82
N ASP A 57 -6.95 14.10 -4.81
CA ASP A 57 -7.40 12.87 -5.49
C ASP A 57 -7.43 11.68 -4.53
N VAL A 58 -6.45 11.57 -3.63
CA VAL A 58 -6.43 10.53 -2.59
C VAL A 58 -7.69 10.66 -1.74
N ILE A 59 -7.98 11.85 -1.21
CA ILE A 59 -9.15 12.08 -0.37
C ILE A 59 -10.45 11.77 -1.13
N ALA A 60 -10.57 12.21 -2.39
CA ALA A 60 -11.74 11.96 -3.21
C ALA A 60 -11.98 10.47 -3.45
N ARG A 61 -10.92 9.71 -3.78
CA ARG A 61 -11.02 8.26 -4.03
C ARG A 61 -11.33 7.48 -2.76
N LEU A 62 -10.71 7.81 -1.63
CA LEU A 62 -11.00 7.14 -0.36
C LEU A 62 -12.44 7.39 0.08
N LYS A 63 -12.96 8.61 -0.06
CA LYS A 63 -14.38 8.91 0.18
C LYS A 63 -15.31 8.11 -0.72
N ALA A 64 -15.01 8.03 -2.03
CA ALA A 64 -15.80 7.26 -2.98
C ALA A 64 -15.80 5.75 -2.68
N ALA A 65 -14.71 5.24 -2.10
CA ALA A 65 -14.59 3.86 -1.65
C ALA A 65 -15.14 3.62 -0.22
N GLU A 66 -15.74 4.63 0.41
CA GLU A 66 -16.20 4.60 1.80
C GLU A 66 -15.12 4.22 2.83
N ILE A 67 -13.85 4.45 2.48
CA ILE A 67 -12.70 4.24 3.36
C ILE A 67 -12.52 5.50 4.19
N LYS A 68 -12.69 5.36 5.51
CA LYS A 68 -12.55 6.46 6.46
C LYS A 68 -11.07 6.69 6.82
N ALA A 69 -10.74 7.96 7.03
CA ALA A 69 -9.58 8.37 7.80
C ALA A 69 -9.90 8.35 9.30
#